data_AF-A0A8X7R436-F1
#
_entry.id   AF-A0A8X7R436-F1
#
_cell.length_a   1.000
_cell.length_b   1.000
_cell.length_c   1.000
_cell.angle_alpha   90.00
_cell.angle_beta   90.00
_cell.angle_gamma   90.00
#
_symmetry.space_group_name_H-M   'P 1'
#
loop_
_entity.id
_entity.type
_entity.pdbx_description
1 polymer ?
#
loop_
_entity_poly.entity_id
_entity_poly.type
_entity_poly.pdbx_seq_one_letter_code
_entity_poly.pdbx_strand_id
1 'polypeptide(L)'
;MCKRNVSIPASGSALESLQRSPSQDNLKKAIEQGFDLYVNLDCRRCTYSGGACGYNQTSSLFVCYCKDGPHTSTCQRHHVFELLCSSSEYEGTTNNRFHSRRFSENKSEIQTEGAAIITPDGLLRLTDRNLNVTGTAFYRKPVRLLNHSNLNLSTKAEVCSFSTSLLFILVPSKSRNGGFGFTFTLSPTPVEFDTVQGFRDGADARGNHIGLNFNSVTSDVQEPVVYTSDEGRKEDFQYETESIRVRLDYNGSTQMLNLIVSPAKFPIAPSIPLISQRVPKLLDIVQEEMYVGFTAGDMSRVLTI
;
A
#
# COMPACT_ATOMS: atom_id res chain seq x y z
N MET A 1 -23.45 -37.54 30.36
CA MET A 1 -24.28 -36.43 29.81
C MET A 1 -23.37 -35.26 29.48
N CYS A 2 -23.29 -34.86 28.22
CA CYS A 2 -22.51 -33.68 27.81
C CYS A 2 -23.17 -32.40 28.35
N LYS A 3 -22.43 -31.61 29.14
CA LYS A 3 -22.87 -30.34 29.76
C LYS A 3 -22.64 -29.11 28.86
N ARG A 4 -22.37 -29.31 27.58
CA ARG A 4 -22.06 -28.23 26.62
C ARG A 4 -23.03 -28.32 25.46
N ASN A 5 -23.89 -27.32 25.34
CA ASN A 5 -24.76 -27.13 24.20
C ASN A 5 -24.04 -26.24 23.18
N VAL A 6 -23.98 -26.67 21.92
CA VAL A 6 -23.44 -25.88 20.81
C VAL A 6 -24.61 -25.55 19.90
N SER A 7 -24.92 -24.26 19.77
CA SER A 7 -25.91 -23.78 18.81
C SER A 7 -25.20 -23.42 17.51
N ILE A 8 -25.49 -24.17 16.45
CA ILE A 8 -24.95 -23.93 15.11
C ILE A 8 -26.09 -23.38 14.25
N PRO A 9 -25.99 -22.15 13.72
CA PRO A 9 -26.97 -21.64 12.78
C PRO A 9 -26.92 -22.46 11.48
N ALA A 10 -28.08 -22.90 11.02
CA ALA A 10 -28.23 -23.61 9.76
C ALA A 10 -29.30 -22.89 8.92
N SER A 11 -29.18 -22.95 7.60
CA SER A 11 -30.21 -22.50 6.66
C SER A 11 -30.35 -23.52 5.54
N GLY A 12 -31.60 -23.77 5.11
CA GLY A 12 -31.87 -24.71 4.03
C GLY A 12 -33.17 -25.50 4.25
N SER A 13 -33.62 -26.16 3.19
CA SER A 13 -34.89 -26.91 3.16
C SER A 13 -34.91 -28.12 4.11
N ALA A 14 -33.76 -28.78 4.38
CA ALA A 14 -33.72 -29.84 5.39
C ALA A 14 -33.86 -29.34 6.82
N LEU A 15 -33.46 -28.10 7.14
CA LEU A 15 -33.67 -27.55 8.48
C LEU A 15 -35.15 -27.24 8.72
N GLU A 16 -35.84 -26.68 7.73
CA GLU A 16 -37.30 -26.49 7.79
C GLU A 16 -38.02 -27.84 7.94
N SER A 17 -37.53 -28.87 7.25
CA SER A 17 -38.08 -30.23 7.34
C SER A 17 -37.84 -30.87 8.71
N LEU A 18 -36.67 -30.65 9.31
CA LEU A 18 -36.34 -31.10 10.67
C LEU A 18 -37.18 -30.37 11.74
N GLN A 19 -37.43 -29.07 11.56
CA GLN A 19 -38.29 -28.30 12.45
C GLN A 19 -39.75 -28.74 12.38
N ARG A 20 -40.25 -29.06 11.18
CA ARG A 20 -41.63 -29.56 11.00
C ARG A 20 -41.81 -31.01 11.44
N SER A 21 -40.79 -31.84 11.27
CA SER A 21 -40.82 -33.27 11.62
C SER A 21 -39.48 -33.71 12.24
N PRO A 22 -39.34 -33.62 13.57
CA PRO A 22 -38.13 -34.03 14.26
C PRO A 22 -37.94 -35.55 14.20
N SER A 23 -36.93 -36.02 13.47
CA SER A 23 -36.55 -37.43 13.41
C SER A 23 -35.05 -37.58 13.24
N GLN A 24 -34.50 -38.74 13.62
CA GLN A 24 -33.07 -39.03 13.46
C GLN A 24 -32.64 -38.96 11.98
N ASP A 25 -33.55 -39.35 11.08
CA ASP A 25 -33.33 -39.33 9.63
C ASP A 25 -33.32 -37.91 9.06
N ASN A 26 -34.23 -37.06 9.53
CA ASN A 26 -34.26 -35.65 9.15
C ASN A 26 -33.08 -34.88 9.76
N LEU A 27 -32.62 -35.27 10.95
CA LEU A 27 -31.44 -34.69 11.58
C LEU A 27 -30.19 -35.03 10.77
N LYS A 28 -30.07 -36.29 10.35
CA LYS A 28 -28.98 -36.75 9.48
C LYS A 28 -28.98 -35.98 8.16
N LYS A 29 -30.15 -35.84 7.51
CA LYS A 29 -30.30 -35.06 6.26
C LYS A 29 -29.94 -33.58 6.45
N ALA A 30 -30.35 -32.96 7.55
CA ALA A 30 -30.01 -31.56 7.84
C ALA A 30 -28.51 -31.35 8.06
N ILE A 31 -27.84 -32.31 8.70
CA ILE A 31 -26.38 -32.29 8.88
C ILE A 31 -25.65 -32.55 7.55
N GLU A 32 -26.11 -33.50 6.75
CA GLU A 32 -25.52 -33.83 5.45
C GLU A 32 -25.68 -32.72 4.42
N GLN A 33 -26.81 -31.99 4.44
CA GLN A 33 -27.05 -30.86 3.54
C GLN A 33 -26.18 -29.64 3.89
N GLY A 34 -25.72 -29.54 5.15
CA GLY A 34 -24.87 -28.44 5.61
C GLY A 34 -25.62 -27.11 5.75
N PHE A 35 -24.88 -26.01 5.70
CA PHE A 35 -25.40 -24.65 5.75
C PHE A 35 -24.62 -23.75 4.80
N ASP A 36 -25.31 -22.77 4.23
CA ASP A 36 -24.67 -21.82 3.31
C ASP A 36 -23.74 -20.87 4.10
N LEU A 37 -22.44 -20.97 3.83
CA LEU A 37 -21.46 -20.01 4.29
C LEU A 37 -21.37 -18.86 3.28
N TYR A 38 -22.11 -17.80 3.53
CA TYR A 38 -21.93 -16.56 2.78
C TYR A 38 -20.63 -15.87 3.23
N VAL A 39 -19.82 -15.42 2.28
CA VAL A 39 -18.63 -14.61 2.55
C VAL A 39 -19.09 -13.26 3.08
N ASN A 40 -19.11 -13.10 4.40
CA ASN A 40 -19.37 -11.81 5.01
C ASN A 40 -18.24 -10.83 4.60
N LEU A 41 -18.60 -9.75 3.91
CA LEU A 41 -17.66 -8.72 3.45
C LEU A 41 -16.84 -8.13 4.61
N ASP A 42 -17.42 -8.03 5.80
CA ASP A 42 -16.73 -7.56 7.01
C ASP A 42 -15.73 -8.59 7.53
N CYS A 43 -16.04 -9.88 7.38
CA CYS A 43 -15.08 -10.94 7.69
C CYS A 43 -13.90 -10.94 6.72
N ARG A 44 -14.15 -10.70 5.43
CA ARG A 44 -13.11 -10.55 4.42
C ARG A 44 -12.20 -9.35 4.74
N ARG A 45 -12.78 -8.21 5.12
CA ARG A 45 -12.02 -7.02 5.57
C ARG A 45 -11.20 -7.30 6.84
N CYS A 46 -11.78 -7.97 7.82
CA CYS A 46 -11.12 -8.35 9.07
C CYS A 46 -9.92 -9.30 8.86
N THR A 47 -10.13 -10.37 8.10
CA THR A 47 -9.07 -11.33 7.76
C THR A 47 -7.96 -10.68 6.95
N TYR A 48 -8.29 -9.82 5.97
CA TYR A 48 -7.28 -9.02 5.30
C TYR A 48 -6.50 -8.13 6.27
N SER A 49 -7.17 -7.49 7.24
CA SER A 49 -6.51 -6.66 8.25
C SER A 49 -5.59 -7.43 9.22
N GLY A 50 -5.57 -8.76 9.15
CA GLY A 50 -4.76 -9.62 10.03
C GLY A 50 -5.48 -9.99 11.33
N GLY A 51 -6.80 -9.81 11.38
CA GLY A 51 -7.66 -10.19 12.50
C GLY A 51 -8.42 -11.48 12.25
N ALA A 52 -9.09 -11.96 13.29
CA ALA A 52 -10.00 -13.10 13.23
C ALA A 52 -11.45 -12.61 13.29
N CYS A 53 -12.28 -13.09 12.36
CA CYS A 53 -13.70 -12.77 12.34
C CYS A 53 -14.38 -13.35 13.57
N GLY A 54 -15.33 -12.60 14.11
CA GLY A 54 -16.13 -13.05 15.22
C GLY A 54 -17.43 -12.30 15.34
N TYR A 55 -18.21 -12.72 16.33
CA TYR A 55 -19.53 -12.21 16.60
C TYR A 55 -19.66 -11.98 18.09
N ASN A 56 -20.08 -10.78 18.47
CA ASN A 56 -20.31 -10.45 19.87
C ASN A 56 -21.77 -10.77 20.23
N GLN A 57 -21.96 -11.74 21.13
CA GLN A 57 -23.28 -12.20 21.54
C GLN A 57 -24.06 -11.16 22.34
N THR A 58 -23.38 -10.23 23.03
CA THR A 58 -24.03 -9.19 23.84
C THR A 58 -24.58 -8.05 22.97
N SER A 59 -23.82 -7.64 21.95
CA SER A 59 -24.25 -6.57 21.03
C SER A 59 -24.93 -7.10 19.77
N SER A 60 -24.90 -8.41 19.52
CA SER A 60 -25.40 -9.04 18.29
C SER A 60 -24.80 -8.47 16.99
N LEU A 61 -23.54 -8.02 17.07
CA LEU A 61 -22.83 -7.40 15.96
C LEU A 61 -21.54 -8.15 15.61
N PHE A 62 -21.12 -8.00 14.36
CA PHE A 62 -19.81 -8.46 13.90
C PHE A 62 -18.69 -7.77 14.68
N VAL A 63 -17.66 -8.54 15.02
CA VAL A 63 -16.44 -8.04 15.67
C VAL A 63 -15.22 -8.65 15.00
N CYS A 64 -14.24 -7.81 14.69
CA CYS A 64 -12.92 -8.23 14.26
C CYS A 64 -12.00 -8.33 15.47
N TYR A 65 -11.55 -9.54 15.80
CA TYR A 65 -10.62 -9.76 16.91
C TYR A 65 -9.18 -9.54 16.46
N CYS A 66 -8.53 -8.55 17.06
CA CYS A 66 -7.18 -8.12 16.72
C CYS A 66 -6.25 -8.25 17.94
N LYS A 67 -4.94 -8.18 17.72
CA LYS A 67 -3.95 -8.31 18.82
C LYS A 67 -4.04 -7.17 19.84
N ASP A 68 -4.47 -6.01 19.39
CA ASP A 68 -4.70 -4.78 20.17
C ASP A 68 -6.11 -4.70 20.78
N GLY A 69 -7.00 -5.62 20.44
CA GLY A 69 -8.36 -5.70 20.98
C GLY A 69 -9.44 -5.95 19.93
N PRO A 70 -10.72 -6.02 20.34
CA PRO A 70 -11.84 -6.15 19.42
C PRO A 70 -12.17 -4.83 18.70
N HIS A 71 -12.31 -4.88 17.38
CA HIS A 71 -12.69 -3.76 16.51
C HIS A 71 -13.96 -4.06 15.71
N THR A 72 -14.56 -3.03 15.10
CA THR A 72 -15.87 -3.15 14.43
C THR A 72 -15.83 -3.81 13.06
N SER A 73 -14.72 -3.75 12.32
CA SER A 73 -14.66 -4.31 10.95
C SER A 73 -13.26 -4.70 10.50
N THR A 74 -12.23 -3.99 10.96
CA THR A 74 -10.82 -4.24 10.64
C THR A 74 -9.96 -4.00 11.87
N CYS A 75 -8.84 -4.70 11.98
CA CYS A 75 -7.76 -4.29 12.86
C CYS A 75 -7.21 -2.97 12.37
N GLN A 76 -6.87 -2.06 13.30
CA GLN A 76 -6.12 -0.85 12.96
C GLN A 76 -4.87 -1.27 12.18
N ARG A 77 -4.94 -1.08 10.86
CA ARG A 77 -3.86 -1.47 9.95
C ARG A 77 -2.82 -0.36 9.97
N HIS A 78 -1.69 -0.67 10.59
CA HIS A 78 -0.44 -0.02 10.27
C HIS A 78 -0.08 -0.27 8.79
N HIS A 79 0.54 0.73 8.17
CA HIS A 79 0.65 0.97 6.72
C HIS A 79 1.21 -0.20 5.91
N VAL A 80 0.64 -0.36 4.71
CA VAL A 80 0.82 -1.51 3.82
C VAL A 80 1.47 -1.02 2.53
N PHE A 81 2.58 -1.63 2.14
CA PHE A 81 3.11 -1.56 0.77
C PHE A 81 2.31 -2.55 -0.09
N GLU A 82 1.64 -2.10 -1.16
CA GLU A 82 0.79 -2.97 -1.99
C GLU A 82 0.71 -2.50 -3.45
N LEU A 83 1.66 -2.88 -4.33
CA LEU A 83 1.44 -2.79 -5.78
C LEU A 83 0.50 -3.91 -6.24
N LEU A 84 -0.71 -3.54 -6.66
CA LEU A 84 -1.67 -4.43 -7.31
C LEU A 84 -1.77 -4.04 -8.78
N CYS A 85 -1.19 -4.82 -9.71
CA CYS A 85 -1.68 -4.78 -11.09
C CYS A 85 -2.97 -5.62 -11.16
N SER A 86 -4.11 -4.98 -11.35
CA SER A 86 -5.38 -5.67 -11.61
C SER A 86 -5.80 -5.43 -13.07
N SER A 87 -5.79 -6.47 -13.90
CA SER A 87 -6.46 -6.45 -15.21
C SER A 87 -7.97 -6.69 -15.01
N SER A 88 -8.81 -5.81 -15.56
CA SER A 88 -10.23 -6.10 -15.69
C SER A 88 -10.43 -7.09 -16.83
N GLU A 89 -10.26 -8.38 -16.54
CA GLU A 89 -10.89 -9.56 -17.18
C GLU A 89 -10.01 -10.78 -16.94
N TYR A 90 -10.68 -11.87 -16.55
CA TYR A 90 -10.18 -13.23 -16.32
C TYR A 90 -9.34 -13.52 -15.06
N GLU A 91 -9.92 -14.38 -14.21
CA GLU A 91 -9.22 -15.17 -13.19
C GLU A 91 -8.06 -15.95 -13.85
N GLY A 92 -6.82 -15.54 -13.60
CA GLY A 92 -5.65 -16.28 -14.05
C GLY A 92 -4.34 -15.51 -14.14
N THR A 93 -4.34 -14.18 -14.04
CA THR A 93 -3.10 -13.38 -14.13
C THR A 93 -2.45 -13.17 -12.76
N THR A 94 -1.14 -13.35 -12.72
CA THR A 94 -0.28 -13.26 -11.53
C THR A 94 -0.41 -11.90 -10.83
N ASN A 95 -1.15 -11.86 -9.71
CA ASN A 95 -1.11 -10.72 -8.80
C ASN A 95 0.29 -10.66 -8.16
N ASN A 96 1.15 -9.77 -8.65
CA ASN A 96 2.46 -9.52 -8.06
C ASN A 96 2.31 -8.75 -6.75
N ARG A 97 1.90 -9.45 -5.69
CA ARG A 97 1.66 -8.86 -4.37
C ARG A 97 2.93 -8.91 -3.54
N PHE A 98 3.58 -7.77 -3.34
CA PHE A 98 4.67 -7.64 -2.38
C PHE A 98 4.17 -6.96 -1.11
N HIS A 99 4.40 -7.59 0.04
CA HIS A 99 4.03 -7.08 1.36
C HIS A 99 5.24 -7.22 2.29
N SER A 100 5.70 -6.10 2.84
CA SER A 100 6.76 -6.06 3.84
C SER A 100 6.31 -5.21 5.03
N ARG A 101 6.14 -5.84 6.20
CA ARG A 101 5.96 -5.14 7.49
C ARG A 101 7.29 -4.87 8.17
N ARG A 102 8.27 -5.72 7.88
CA ARG A 102 9.67 -5.64 8.27
C ARG A 102 10.49 -6.14 7.11
N PHE A 103 11.37 -5.30 6.59
CA PHE A 103 12.25 -5.65 5.48
C PHE A 103 13.22 -6.79 5.84
N SER A 104 13.43 -7.07 7.13
CA SER A 104 14.23 -8.21 7.60
C SER A 104 13.63 -9.57 7.26
N GLU A 105 12.30 -9.69 7.14
CA GLU A 105 11.63 -10.96 6.77
C GLU A 105 11.82 -11.28 5.27
N ASN A 106 12.00 -10.26 4.44
CA ASN A 106 12.16 -10.38 2.98
C ASN A 106 13.55 -9.93 2.50
N LYS A 107 14.58 -10.04 3.35
CA LYS A 107 15.94 -9.53 3.04
C LYS A 107 16.52 -10.11 1.73
N SER A 108 16.17 -11.36 1.40
CA SER A 108 16.60 -12.00 0.14
C SER A 108 15.91 -11.44 -1.10
N GLU A 109 14.73 -10.81 -0.95
CA GLU A 109 13.97 -10.27 -2.07
C GLU A 109 14.25 -8.78 -2.34
N ILE A 110 15.10 -8.16 -1.51
CA ILE A 110 15.49 -6.76 -1.65
C ILE A 110 16.98 -6.69 -1.98
N GLN A 111 17.30 -5.86 -2.95
CA GLN A 111 18.66 -5.49 -3.33
C GLN A 111 18.93 -4.09 -2.81
N THR A 112 19.85 -3.97 -1.86
CA THR A 112 20.32 -2.69 -1.33
C THR A 112 21.69 -2.36 -1.90
N GLU A 113 21.92 -1.12 -2.32
CA GLU A 113 23.22 -0.62 -2.75
C GLU A 113 23.57 0.71 -2.06
N GLY A 114 24.86 1.08 -2.10
CA GLY A 114 25.36 2.29 -1.44
C GLY A 114 25.22 2.25 0.08
N ALA A 115 24.73 3.33 0.68
CA ALA A 115 24.52 3.45 2.12
C ALA A 115 23.26 2.72 2.63
N ALA A 116 22.45 2.15 1.73
CA ALA A 116 21.20 1.51 2.09
C ALA A 116 21.42 0.19 2.87
N ILE A 117 20.69 0.02 3.97
CA ILE A 117 20.75 -1.18 4.79
C ILE A 117 19.39 -1.51 5.41
N ILE A 118 19.11 -2.80 5.50
CA ILE A 118 18.01 -3.31 6.33
C ILE A 118 18.56 -3.47 7.76
N THR A 119 18.03 -2.68 8.68
CA THR A 119 18.47 -2.67 10.08
C THR A 119 18.03 -3.96 10.81
N PRO A 120 18.66 -4.29 11.96
CA PRO A 120 18.30 -5.50 12.72
C PRO A 120 16.84 -5.54 13.18
N ASP A 121 16.22 -4.38 13.43
CA ASP A 121 14.81 -4.21 13.77
C ASP A 121 13.86 -4.26 12.56
N GLY A 122 14.41 -4.41 11.35
CA GLY A 122 13.68 -4.67 10.12
C GLY A 122 13.22 -3.43 9.38
N LEU A 123 13.80 -2.26 9.66
CA LEU A 123 13.56 -1.02 8.92
C LEU A 123 14.52 -0.90 7.74
N LEU A 124 14.11 -0.21 6.68
CA LEU A 124 14.96 0.08 5.53
C LEU A 124 15.52 1.50 5.69
N ARG A 125 16.82 1.59 5.98
CA ARG A 125 17.52 2.86 6.06
C ARG A 125 18.25 3.11 4.75
N LEU A 126 17.92 4.18 4.02
CA LEU A 126 18.49 4.46 2.70
C LEU A 126 19.78 5.28 2.75
N THR A 127 19.93 6.16 3.75
CA THR A 127 21.10 7.04 3.89
C THR A 127 21.70 6.92 5.29
N ASP A 128 22.99 7.20 5.41
CA ASP A 128 23.65 7.41 6.69
C ASP A 128 23.92 8.92 6.91
N ARG A 129 24.32 9.31 8.12
CA ARG A 129 24.58 10.72 8.47
C ARG A 129 25.86 11.27 7.81
N ASN A 130 26.53 10.50 6.94
CA ASN A 130 27.73 10.97 6.26
C ASN A 130 27.36 11.92 5.12
N LEU A 131 28.34 12.75 4.73
CA LEU A 131 28.17 13.70 3.63
C LEU A 131 28.30 12.96 2.30
N ASN A 132 27.50 13.35 1.30
CA ASN A 132 27.55 12.84 -0.09
C ASN A 132 27.38 11.32 -0.19
N VAL A 133 26.40 10.77 0.51
CA VAL A 133 26.04 9.35 0.38
C VAL A 133 24.79 9.19 -0.47
N THR A 134 24.79 8.15 -1.27
CA THR A 134 23.60 7.66 -1.96
C THR A 134 23.30 6.25 -1.48
N GLY A 135 22.03 5.90 -1.43
CA GLY A 135 21.61 4.53 -1.18
C GLY A 135 20.35 4.20 -1.92
N THR A 136 20.28 2.97 -2.38
CA THR A 136 19.16 2.46 -3.16
C THR A 136 18.67 1.14 -2.58
N ALA A 137 17.38 0.89 -2.73
CA ALA A 137 16.78 -0.37 -2.32
C ALA A 137 15.68 -0.75 -3.30
N PHE A 138 15.89 -1.83 -4.03
CA PHE A 138 14.98 -2.32 -5.05
C PHE A 138 14.45 -3.71 -4.70
N TYR A 139 13.19 -3.95 -5.01
CA TYR A 139 12.65 -5.29 -5.00
C TYR A 139 13.21 -6.08 -6.18
N ARG A 140 13.73 -7.28 -5.93
CA ARG A 140 14.47 -8.08 -6.92
C ARG A 140 13.61 -8.68 -8.02
N LYS A 141 12.30 -8.87 -7.79
CA LYS A 141 11.39 -9.41 -8.79
C LYS A 141 10.71 -8.24 -9.49
N PRO A 142 10.82 -8.11 -10.82
CA PRO A 142 10.12 -7.05 -11.51
C PRO A 142 8.60 -7.22 -11.40
N VAL A 143 7.89 -6.10 -11.49
CA VAL A 143 6.44 -6.05 -11.58
C VAL A 143 6.03 -5.82 -13.02
N ARG A 144 5.07 -6.60 -13.50
CA ARG A 144 4.48 -6.39 -14.81
C ARG A 144 3.53 -5.20 -14.77
N LEU A 145 3.81 -4.16 -15.53
CA LEU A 145 3.03 -2.91 -15.54
C LEU A 145 2.21 -2.71 -16.81
N LEU A 146 2.51 -3.41 -17.89
CA LEU A 146 1.70 -3.37 -19.11
C LEU A 146 0.75 -4.56 -19.17
N ASN A 147 -0.49 -4.26 -19.55
CA ASN A 147 -1.51 -5.24 -19.89
C ASN A 147 -1.82 -5.15 -21.39
N HIS A 148 -1.81 -6.29 -22.06
CA HIS A 148 -2.14 -6.39 -23.48
C HIS A 148 -3.54 -6.94 -23.64
N SER A 149 -4.47 -6.09 -24.07
CA SER A 149 -5.81 -6.55 -24.41
C SER A 149 -5.81 -7.16 -25.82
N ASN A 150 -6.17 -8.44 -25.93
CA ASN A 150 -6.36 -9.12 -27.21
C ASN A 150 -7.76 -8.81 -27.77
N LEU A 151 -8.03 -7.54 -28.06
CA LEU A 151 -9.21 -7.16 -28.83
C LEU A 151 -8.83 -7.16 -30.31
N ASN A 152 -9.43 -8.10 -31.05
CA ASN A 152 -9.20 -8.40 -32.46
C ASN A 152 -8.79 -7.16 -33.31
N LEU A 153 -7.57 -7.21 -33.83
CA LEU A 153 -6.94 -6.33 -34.83
C LEU A 153 -6.25 -5.02 -34.38
N SER A 154 -6.14 -4.74 -33.07
CA SER A 154 -5.17 -3.74 -32.56
C SER A 154 -4.71 -4.10 -31.14
N THR A 155 -3.44 -4.47 -30.97
CA THR A 155 -2.85 -4.70 -29.64
C THR A 155 -2.68 -3.34 -28.95
N LYS A 156 -3.71 -2.89 -28.25
CA LYS A 156 -3.59 -1.70 -27.41
C LYS A 156 -3.07 -2.12 -26.03
N ALA A 157 -1.81 -1.78 -25.77
CA ALA A 157 -1.22 -1.89 -24.45
C ALA A 157 -1.81 -0.82 -23.53
N GLU A 158 -2.12 -1.19 -22.29
CA GLU A 158 -2.58 -0.28 -21.25
C GLU A 158 -1.74 -0.49 -19.99
N VAL A 159 -1.43 0.60 -19.28
CA VAL A 159 -0.72 0.50 -18.01
C VAL A 159 -1.69 -0.04 -16.96
N CYS A 160 -1.29 -1.07 -16.20
CA CYS A 160 -2.07 -1.55 -15.07
C CYS A 160 -2.37 -0.43 -14.08
N SER A 161 -3.56 -0.45 -13.48
CA SER A 161 -3.76 0.26 -12.22
C SER A 161 -2.78 -0.26 -11.18
N PHE A 162 -2.26 0.59 -10.31
CA PHE A 162 -1.46 0.20 -9.16
C PHE A 162 -1.70 1.13 -7.97
N SER A 163 -1.41 0.64 -6.78
CA SER A 163 -1.40 1.44 -5.56
C SER A 163 -0.05 1.23 -4.89
N THR A 164 0.38 2.14 -4.04
CA THR A 164 1.46 1.88 -3.08
C THR A 164 1.30 2.81 -1.90
N SER A 165 1.65 2.35 -0.71
CA SER A 165 1.73 3.23 0.45
C SER A 165 3.01 2.97 1.20
N LEU A 166 3.62 4.06 1.64
CA LEU A 166 4.90 4.09 2.32
C LEU A 166 4.77 4.93 3.59
N LEU A 167 5.45 4.47 4.63
CA LEU A 167 5.64 5.19 5.87
C LEU A 167 7.13 5.49 5.96
N PHE A 168 7.51 6.73 6.23
CA PHE A 168 8.92 7.05 6.42
C PHE A 168 9.11 8.16 7.44
N ILE A 169 10.33 8.25 7.94
CA ILE A 169 10.77 9.31 8.84
C ILE A 169 12.00 9.96 8.24
N LEU A 170 12.01 11.30 8.25
CA LEU A 170 13.19 12.11 7.94
C LEU A 170 13.83 12.56 9.25
N VAL A 171 15.01 12.01 9.57
CA VAL A 171 15.74 12.45 10.75
C VAL A 171 16.72 13.56 10.35
N PRO A 172 16.49 14.82 10.76
CA PRO A 172 17.36 15.93 10.40
C PRO A 172 18.77 15.75 10.95
N SER A 173 19.72 16.37 10.26
CA SER A 173 21.12 16.43 10.69
C SER A 173 21.42 17.64 11.55
N LYS A 174 22.60 17.63 12.17
CA LYS A 174 23.17 18.83 12.82
C LYS A 174 23.62 19.89 11.80
N SER A 175 23.82 19.50 10.55
CA SER A 175 24.15 20.40 9.44
C SER A 175 22.92 21.17 8.97
N ARG A 176 23.06 22.48 8.75
CA ARG A 176 22.02 23.33 8.14
C ARG A 176 21.92 23.19 6.61
N ASN A 177 22.76 22.36 6.00
CA ASN A 177 22.70 22.13 4.56
C ASN A 177 21.59 21.12 4.27
N GLY A 178 20.64 21.51 3.42
CA GLY A 178 19.57 20.63 2.93
C GLY A 178 20.13 19.40 2.19
N GLY A 179 19.33 18.33 2.15
CA GLY A 179 19.65 17.10 1.38
C GLY A 179 19.10 17.15 -0.04
N PHE A 180 19.41 16.13 -0.85
CA PHE A 180 18.89 15.97 -2.22
C PHE A 180 17.51 15.31 -2.26
N GLY A 181 17.06 14.74 -1.13
CA GLY A 181 15.75 14.10 -1.01
C GLY A 181 15.79 12.61 -1.30
N PHE A 182 14.61 12.04 -1.52
CA PHE A 182 14.46 10.65 -1.90
C PHE A 182 13.31 10.48 -2.88
N THR A 183 13.33 9.37 -3.60
CA THR A 183 12.37 9.03 -4.62
C THR A 183 11.88 7.60 -4.42
N PHE A 184 10.57 7.40 -4.60
CA PHE A 184 10.01 6.09 -4.93
C PHE A 184 10.07 5.96 -6.46
N THR A 185 10.67 4.88 -6.97
CA THR A 185 10.93 4.74 -8.40
C THR A 185 10.37 3.47 -9.01
N LEU A 186 9.99 3.59 -10.29
CA LEU A 186 9.72 2.51 -11.22
C LEU A 186 10.78 2.59 -12.31
N SER A 187 11.66 1.60 -12.39
CA SER A 187 12.82 1.62 -13.29
C SER A 187 12.93 0.31 -14.09
N PRO A 188 13.38 0.32 -15.36
CA PRO A 188 13.61 -0.92 -16.10
C PRO A 188 14.74 -1.78 -15.49
N THR A 189 15.57 -1.22 -14.62
CA THR A 189 16.65 -1.94 -13.93
C THR A 189 16.65 -1.64 -12.43
N PRO A 190 17.06 -2.58 -11.56
CA PRO A 190 17.15 -2.37 -10.11
C PRO A 190 18.34 -1.48 -9.69
N VAL A 191 18.97 -0.82 -10.65
CA VAL A 191 20.09 0.10 -10.46
C VAL A 191 19.64 1.42 -11.08
N GLU A 192 19.35 2.41 -10.25
CA GLU A 192 19.04 3.75 -10.71
C GLU A 192 19.74 4.75 -9.80
N PHE A 193 20.56 5.61 -10.41
CA PHE A 193 21.17 6.74 -9.75
C PHE A 193 20.62 8.01 -10.38
N ASP A 194 19.40 8.37 -10.00
CA ASP A 194 18.94 9.73 -10.17
C ASP A 194 18.39 10.25 -8.84
N THR A 195 19.19 11.10 -8.21
CA THR A 195 18.78 11.87 -7.03
C THR A 195 18.64 13.30 -7.50
N VAL A 196 17.40 13.76 -7.58
CA VAL A 196 17.04 15.11 -8.03
C VAL A 196 17.87 16.15 -7.28
N GLN A 197 18.42 17.12 -8.02
CA GLN A 197 18.90 18.34 -7.38
C GLN A 197 17.67 19.14 -6.93
N GLY A 198 17.51 19.35 -5.62
CA GLY A 198 16.59 20.36 -5.09
C GLY A 198 17.01 21.81 -5.43
N PHE A 199 17.60 22.05 -6.60
CA PHE A 199 18.30 23.30 -6.91
C PHE A 199 17.79 23.98 -8.17
N ARG A 200 17.24 25.18 -7.93
CA ARG A 200 16.81 26.25 -8.87
C ARG A 200 15.43 26.09 -9.50
N ASP A 201 14.41 26.46 -8.72
CA ASP A 201 13.32 27.27 -9.26
C ASP A 201 13.02 28.41 -8.29
N GLY A 202 13.02 29.64 -8.78
CA GLY A 202 12.95 30.88 -8.01
C GLY A 202 11.63 31.15 -7.26
N ALA A 203 10.83 30.11 -6.99
CA ALA A 203 9.52 30.23 -6.35
C ALA A 203 9.48 29.81 -4.88
N ASP A 204 10.41 28.97 -4.37
CA ASP A 204 10.55 28.77 -2.92
C ASP A 204 11.89 28.10 -2.55
N ALA A 205 12.97 28.89 -2.54
CA ALA A 205 14.31 28.41 -2.19
C ALA A 205 14.48 28.01 -0.71
N ARG A 206 13.39 27.87 0.08
CA ARG A 206 13.44 27.53 1.50
C ARG A 206 12.53 26.36 1.91
N GLY A 207 11.67 25.84 1.03
CA GLY A 207 10.70 24.78 1.34
C GLY A 207 11.09 23.38 0.84
N ASN A 208 10.78 22.34 1.64
CA ASN A 208 10.77 20.97 1.14
C ASN A 208 9.55 20.77 0.22
N HIS A 209 9.75 20.12 -0.92
CA HIS A 209 8.70 19.88 -1.93
C HIS A 209 8.59 18.39 -2.28
N ILE A 210 7.45 18.02 -2.86
CA ILE A 210 7.18 16.69 -3.43
C ILE A 210 6.95 16.89 -4.92
N GLY A 211 7.67 16.11 -5.73
CA GLY A 211 7.60 16.16 -7.19
C GLY A 211 7.16 14.85 -7.83
N LEU A 212 6.57 14.95 -9.02
CA LEU A 212 6.38 13.81 -9.92
C LEU A 212 7.30 13.95 -11.14
N ASN A 213 8.19 12.97 -11.30
CA ASN A 213 9.20 12.93 -12.34
C ASN A 213 8.89 11.79 -13.31
N PHE A 214 8.86 12.07 -14.61
CA PHE A 214 8.55 11.09 -15.63
C PHE A 214 9.70 11.07 -16.67
N ASN A 215 10.65 10.16 -16.47
CA ASN A 215 11.86 10.04 -17.31
C ASN A 215 12.66 11.37 -17.43
N SER A 216 12.70 12.15 -16.34
CA SER A 216 13.42 13.42 -16.26
C SER A 216 13.81 13.75 -14.83
N VAL A 217 14.93 14.46 -14.65
CA VAL A 217 15.37 15.07 -13.39
C VAL A 217 14.46 16.24 -12.96
N THR A 218 13.74 16.85 -13.91
CA THR A 218 12.81 17.95 -13.64
C THR A 218 11.41 17.42 -13.39
N SER A 219 10.82 17.79 -12.26
CA SER A 219 9.45 17.40 -11.91
C SER A 219 8.44 18.10 -12.83
N ASP A 220 7.49 17.34 -13.38
CA ASP A 220 6.38 17.90 -14.16
C ASP A 220 5.32 18.56 -13.27
N VAL A 221 5.19 18.05 -12.05
CA VAL A 221 4.30 18.59 -11.02
C VAL A 221 5.10 18.69 -9.73
N GLN A 222 4.95 19.80 -9.01
CA GLN A 222 5.57 20.03 -7.72
C GLN A 222 4.56 20.67 -6.76
N GLU A 223 4.56 20.20 -5.52
CA GLU A 223 3.77 20.76 -4.42
C GLU A 223 4.63 20.85 -3.16
N PRO A 224 4.42 21.85 -2.28
CA PRO A 224 5.01 21.87 -0.95
C PRO A 224 4.63 20.61 -0.15
N VAL A 225 5.49 20.19 0.80
CA VAL A 225 5.17 19.07 1.71
C VAL A 225 4.08 19.50 2.70
N VAL A 226 2.82 19.33 2.32
CA VAL A 226 1.62 19.60 3.11
C VAL A 226 0.61 18.46 2.95
N TYR A 227 -0.39 18.37 3.83
CA TYR A 227 -1.54 17.49 3.61
C TYR A 227 -2.76 18.29 3.20
N THR A 228 -3.68 17.67 2.46
CA THR A 228 -4.99 18.26 2.17
C THR A 228 -5.99 17.70 3.18
N SER A 229 -6.60 18.55 4.02
CA SER A 229 -7.66 18.12 4.93
C SER A 229 -8.92 17.73 4.16
N ASP A 230 -9.85 17.01 4.80
CA ASP A 230 -11.10 16.59 4.15
C ASP A 230 -12.01 17.76 3.76
N GLU A 231 -11.72 18.97 4.28
CA GLU A 231 -12.36 20.23 3.86
C GLU A 231 -11.72 20.84 2.59
N GLY A 232 -10.68 20.20 2.03
CA GLY A 232 -9.97 20.66 0.85
C GLY A 232 -8.93 21.76 1.12
N ARG A 233 -8.56 22.00 2.38
CA ARG A 233 -7.52 22.99 2.73
C ARG A 233 -6.15 22.33 2.80
N LYS A 234 -5.12 23.01 2.27
CA LYS A 234 -3.72 22.60 2.42
C LYS A 234 -3.22 23.03 3.79
N GLU A 235 -2.70 22.09 4.57
CA GLU A 235 -2.28 22.29 5.96
C GLU A 235 -0.86 21.76 6.19
N ASP A 236 -0.05 22.57 6.87
CA ASP A 236 1.31 22.21 7.28
C ASP A 236 1.29 21.20 8.44
N PHE A 237 2.37 20.41 8.53
CA PHE A 237 2.61 19.50 9.64
C PHE A 237 4.10 19.38 9.94
N GLN A 238 4.44 18.92 11.16
CA GLN A 238 5.83 18.78 11.60
C GLN A 238 6.48 17.52 11.00
N TYR A 239 6.79 17.54 9.71
CA TYR A 239 7.37 16.41 8.98
C TYR A 239 8.81 16.03 9.41
N GLU A 240 9.49 16.87 10.20
CA GLU A 240 10.84 16.57 10.72
C GLU A 240 10.83 15.79 12.04
N THR A 241 9.68 15.72 12.71
CA THR A 241 9.50 15.03 14.00
C THR A 241 8.44 13.94 13.95
N GLU A 242 7.62 13.94 12.91
CA GLU A 242 6.53 12.98 12.73
C GLU A 242 6.80 12.06 11.53
N SER A 243 6.39 10.81 11.65
CA SER A 243 6.38 9.88 10.52
C SER A 243 5.36 10.30 9.48
N ILE A 244 5.76 10.26 8.22
CA ILE A 244 4.97 10.68 7.07
C ILE A 244 4.42 9.45 6.38
N ARG A 245 3.12 9.47 6.12
CA ARG A 245 2.43 8.48 5.29
C ARG A 245 2.23 9.07 3.90
N VAL A 246 2.63 8.32 2.89
CA VAL A 246 2.33 8.64 1.50
C VAL A 246 1.59 7.46 0.89
N ARG A 247 0.61 7.77 0.04
CA ARG A 247 -0.10 6.80 -0.78
C ARG A 247 -0.17 7.31 -2.21
N LEU A 248 0.22 6.48 -3.15
CA LEU A 248 0.19 6.74 -4.58
C LEU A 248 -0.77 5.73 -5.22
N ASP A 249 -1.82 6.22 -5.85
CA ASP A 249 -2.78 5.40 -6.59
C ASP A 249 -2.77 5.83 -8.06
N TYR A 250 -2.50 4.90 -8.97
CA TYR A 250 -2.65 5.09 -10.40
C TYR A 250 -3.79 4.23 -10.92
N ASN A 251 -4.72 4.84 -11.65
CA ASN A 251 -5.81 4.15 -12.33
C ASN A 251 -5.47 4.02 -13.82
N GLY A 252 -5.25 2.79 -14.28
CA GLY A 252 -4.85 2.48 -15.66
C GLY A 252 -5.88 2.87 -16.71
N SER A 253 -7.18 2.71 -16.41
CA SER A 253 -8.23 2.99 -17.39
C SER A 253 -8.50 4.48 -17.57
N THR A 254 -8.41 5.26 -16.49
CA THR A 254 -8.59 6.72 -16.53
C THR A 254 -7.27 7.49 -16.71
N GLN A 255 -6.14 6.79 -16.54
CA GLN A 255 -4.78 7.37 -16.53
C GLN A 255 -4.60 8.41 -15.42
N MET A 256 -5.37 8.32 -14.34
CA MET A 256 -5.33 9.26 -13.22
C MET A 256 -4.36 8.78 -12.15
N LEU A 257 -3.43 9.66 -11.75
CA LEU A 257 -2.51 9.47 -10.65
C LEU A 257 -2.90 10.37 -9.48
N ASN A 258 -3.10 9.78 -8.31
CA ASN A 258 -3.42 10.45 -7.07
C ASN A 258 -2.31 10.21 -6.04
N LEU A 259 -1.78 11.28 -5.48
CA LEU A 259 -0.80 11.25 -4.41
C LEU A 259 -1.40 11.86 -3.16
N ILE A 260 -1.51 11.07 -2.10
CA ILE A 260 -2.00 11.48 -0.78
C ILE A 260 -0.81 11.50 0.17
N VAL A 261 -0.64 12.61 0.88
CA VAL A 261 0.43 12.81 1.86
C VAL A 261 -0.24 13.20 3.17
N SER A 262 0.14 12.57 4.28
CA SER A 262 -0.42 12.90 5.59
C SER A 262 0.51 12.52 6.75
N PRO A 263 0.40 13.18 7.91
CA PRO A 263 0.97 12.67 9.16
C PRO A 263 0.47 11.26 9.47
N ALA A 264 1.37 10.33 9.81
CA ALA A 264 0.95 8.96 10.11
C ALA A 264 0.26 8.81 11.48
N LYS A 265 0.35 9.83 12.34
CA LYS A 265 -0.43 9.92 13.58
C LYS A 265 -1.94 9.95 13.33
N PHE A 266 -2.36 10.34 12.13
CA PHE A 266 -3.77 10.29 11.75
C PHE A 266 -4.19 8.83 11.56
N PRO A 267 -5.18 8.33 12.33
CA PRO A 267 -5.62 6.94 12.23
C PRO A 267 -6.23 6.64 10.85
N ILE A 268 -6.81 7.64 10.20
CA ILE A 268 -7.36 7.58 8.85
C ILE A 268 -6.67 8.67 8.03
N ALA A 269 -6.13 8.32 6.86
CA ALA A 269 -5.55 9.30 5.95
C ALA A 269 -6.68 10.15 5.32
N PRO A 270 -6.44 11.44 5.04
CA PRO A 270 -7.41 12.27 4.33
C PRO A 270 -7.81 11.66 2.99
N SER A 271 -9.04 11.92 2.57
CA SER A 271 -9.59 11.36 1.33
C SER A 271 -9.19 12.16 0.09
N ILE A 272 -8.74 13.40 0.28
CA ILE A 272 -8.41 14.33 -0.80
C ILE A 272 -6.90 14.24 -1.10
N PRO A 273 -6.50 13.95 -2.35
CA PRO A 273 -5.10 13.90 -2.72
C PRO A 273 -4.45 15.29 -2.71
N LEU A 274 -3.16 15.33 -2.40
CA LEU A 274 -2.33 16.53 -2.57
C LEU A 274 -2.11 16.82 -4.07
N ILE A 275 -1.80 15.77 -4.84
CA ILE A 275 -1.66 15.84 -6.30
C ILE A 275 -2.66 14.89 -6.94
N SER A 276 -3.45 15.39 -7.88
CA SER A 276 -4.31 14.58 -8.75
C SER A 276 -4.09 15.03 -10.19
N GLN A 277 -3.50 14.15 -11.01
CA GLN A 277 -3.07 14.50 -12.36
C GLN A 277 -3.34 13.35 -13.33
N ARG A 278 -3.79 13.69 -14.54
CA ARG A 278 -3.87 12.72 -15.64
C ARG A 278 -2.48 12.55 -16.28
N VAL A 279 -2.01 11.32 -16.41
CA VAL A 279 -0.68 10.96 -16.88
C VAL A 279 -0.76 9.97 -18.06
N PRO A 280 -1.24 10.39 -19.24
CA PRO A 280 -1.36 9.49 -20.39
C PRO A 280 0.00 9.00 -20.90
N LYS A 281 1.04 9.84 -20.78
CA LYS A 281 2.42 9.57 -21.20
C LYS A 281 3.09 8.43 -20.45
N LEU A 282 2.51 7.94 -19.35
CA LEU A 282 3.08 6.82 -18.60
C LEU A 282 3.18 5.56 -19.47
N LEU A 283 2.24 5.38 -20.39
CA LEU A 283 2.24 4.26 -21.35
C LEU A 283 3.47 4.25 -22.26
N ASP A 284 4.00 5.42 -22.61
CA ASP A 284 5.15 5.57 -23.49
C ASP A 284 6.49 5.41 -22.74
N ILE A 285 6.45 5.40 -21.41
CA ILE A 285 7.63 5.40 -20.53
C ILE A 285 7.86 4.02 -19.92
N VAL A 286 6.81 3.36 -19.44
CA VAL A 286 6.94 2.06 -18.75
C VAL A 286 7.15 0.93 -19.73
N GLN A 287 7.99 -0.03 -19.35
CA GLN A 287 8.16 -1.29 -20.07
C GLN A 287 7.22 -2.36 -19.53
N GLU A 288 7.21 -3.53 -20.17
CA GLU A 288 6.40 -4.68 -19.75
C GLU A 288 6.60 -5.00 -18.27
N GLU A 289 7.87 -5.05 -17.86
CA GLU A 289 8.34 -5.36 -16.53
C GLU A 289 9.20 -4.21 -16.02
N MET A 290 8.94 -3.77 -14.79
CA MET A 290 9.64 -2.68 -14.12
C MET A 290 10.04 -3.09 -12.71
N TYR A 291 11.18 -2.64 -12.23
CA TYR A 291 11.61 -2.78 -10.85
C TYR A 291 11.05 -1.64 -10.02
N VAL A 292 10.65 -1.97 -8.81
CA VAL A 292 10.16 -1.00 -7.83
C VAL A 292 11.21 -0.81 -6.76
N GLY A 293 11.50 0.43 -6.42
CA GLY A 293 12.48 0.70 -5.38
C GLY A 293 12.44 2.11 -4.84
N PHE A 294 13.45 2.39 -4.03
CA PHE A 294 13.69 3.69 -3.45
C PHE A 294 15.12 4.10 -3.73
N THR A 295 15.32 5.37 -4.04
CA THR A 295 16.62 6.01 -4.17
C THR A 295 16.66 7.20 -3.23
N ALA A 296 17.80 7.41 -2.57
CA ALA A 296 18.01 8.58 -1.74
C ALA A 296 19.43 9.09 -1.93
N GLY A 297 19.56 10.41 -1.96
CA GLY A 297 20.83 11.11 -2.00
C GLY A 297 20.84 12.12 -0.88
N ASP A 298 21.90 12.13 -0.07
CA ASP A 298 21.96 13.06 1.02
C ASP A 298 23.35 13.61 1.29
N MET A 299 23.32 14.85 1.78
CA MET A 299 24.45 15.46 2.46
C MET A 299 24.30 15.42 3.98
N SER A 300 23.19 14.96 4.59
CA SER A 300 23.10 15.03 6.06
C SER A 300 21.99 14.24 6.81
N ARG A 301 20.84 13.87 6.22
CA ARG A 301 19.67 13.28 6.93
C ARG A 301 19.65 11.74 6.85
N VAL A 302 18.98 11.12 7.83
CA VAL A 302 18.70 9.68 7.80
C VAL A 302 17.28 9.47 7.34
N LEU A 303 17.11 8.81 6.20
CA LEU A 303 15.82 8.35 5.72
C LEU A 303 15.63 6.89 6.12
N THR A 304 14.55 6.62 6.85
CA THR A 304 14.15 5.27 7.24
C THR A 304 12.69 5.02 6.85
N ILE A 305 12.46 3.88 6.20
CA ILE A 305 11.17 3.36 5.74
C ILE A 305 10.81 2.14 6.59
#